data_AF-A0A645A552-F1
#
_entry.id   AF-A0A645A552-F1
#
_cell.length_a   1.000
_cell.length_b   1.000
_cell.length_c   1.000
_cell.angle_alpha   90.00
_cell.angle_beta   90.00
_cell.angle_gamma   90.00
#
_symmetry.space_group_name_H-M   'P 1'
#
loop_
_entity.id
_entity.type
_entity.pdbx_description
1 polymer ?
#
loop_
_entity_poly.entity_id
_entity_poly.type
_entity_poly.pdbx_seq_one_letter_code
_entity_poly.pdbx_strand_id
1 'polypeptide(L)'
;MRGYRYYRRPLSRRAIVRLILAGLLVGLAVLTVVAGVQMKQLLTQLAVTRVTNTVNSIVTQAVNETIDNGDIKYEDLISFEKDNEGKITAVKSNMPEFNRLQSKILNVILERISEVSTKDLSIPLGNLTGVSLLAGRGPRVTVRMQSVGSSTAHLENQFISAGINQTKHQILLDVDVYVAILLPGFNAATQVSNAFTVAETVIVGSVPGSYTYFSDSSDQTNDARDYIINGN
;
A
#
# COMPACT_ATOMS: atom_id res chain seq x y z
N MET A 1 31.25 47.39 57.85
CA MET A 1 31.27 48.29 56.67
C MET A 1 31.55 47.43 55.44
N ARG A 2 30.89 47.43 54.29
CA ARG A 2 29.75 48.18 53.68
C ARG A 2 29.19 47.21 52.62
N GLY A 3 27.87 46.97 52.60
CA GLY A 3 27.22 46.13 51.59
C GLY A 3 27.02 46.92 50.29
N TYR A 4 27.57 46.42 49.17
CA TYR A 4 27.32 46.98 47.84
C TYR A 4 25.91 46.60 47.38
N ARG A 5 24.97 47.55 47.47
CA ARG A 5 23.65 47.46 46.85
C ARG A 5 23.79 47.73 45.35
N TYR A 6 23.63 46.70 44.52
CA TYR A 6 23.47 46.84 43.07
C TYR A 6 22.17 47.60 42.77
N TYR A 7 22.28 48.87 42.42
CA TYR A 7 21.18 49.70 41.95
C TYR A 7 20.85 49.31 40.51
N ARG A 8 19.81 48.49 40.28
CA ARG A 8 19.27 48.28 38.94
C ARG A 8 18.68 49.60 38.45
N ARG A 9 19.34 50.27 37.50
CA ARG A 9 18.77 51.44 36.81
C ARG A 9 17.48 51.00 36.10
N PRO A 10 16.33 51.68 36.32
CA PRO A 10 15.12 51.35 35.59
C PRO A 10 15.35 51.58 34.10
N LEU A 11 14.98 50.59 33.28
CA LEU A 11 15.04 50.71 31.82
C LEU A 11 14.27 51.97 31.40
N SER A 12 14.86 52.78 30.51
CA SER A 12 14.16 53.95 29.98
C SER A 12 12.91 53.52 29.24
N ARG A 13 11.83 54.32 29.29
CA ARG A 13 10.57 54.02 28.57
C ARG A 13 10.80 53.69 27.09
N ARG A 14 11.78 54.34 26.45
CA ARG A 14 12.19 54.08 25.06
C ARG A 14 12.86 52.71 24.87
N ALA A 15 13.66 52.25 25.83
CA ALA A 15 14.26 50.92 25.81
C ALA A 15 13.20 49.81 25.97
N ILE A 16 12.21 50.01 26.84
CA ILE A 16 11.10 49.08 27.02
C ILE A 16 10.28 48.95 25.73
N VAL A 17 9.93 50.06 25.08
CA VAL A 17 9.21 50.05 23.80
C VAL A 17 9.98 49.33 22.71
N ARG A 18 11.31 49.54 22.61
CA ARG A 18 12.16 48.82 21.66
C ARG A 18 12.19 47.31 21.91
N LEU A 19 12.24 46.88 23.17
CA LEU A 19 12.19 45.47 23.53
C LEU A 19 10.84 44.82 23.20
N ILE A 20 9.73 45.53 23.42
CA ILE A 20 8.39 45.05 23.05
C ILE A 20 8.29 44.91 21.53
N LEU A 21 8.73 45.90 20.76
CA LEU A 21 8.75 45.85 19.30
C LEU A 21 9.62 44.70 18.78
N ALA A 22 10.82 44.51 19.36
CA ALA A 22 11.69 43.40 19.00
C ALA A 22 11.04 42.05 19.31
N GLY A 23 10.40 41.91 20.48
CA GLY A 23 9.66 40.70 20.85
C GLY A 23 8.49 40.42 19.91
N LEU A 24 7.75 41.44 19.49
CA LEU A 24 6.65 41.31 18.54
C LEU A 24 7.14 40.89 17.15
N LEU A 25 8.26 41.46 16.68
CA LEU A 25 8.89 41.05 15.41
C LEU A 25 9.37 39.60 15.46
N VAL A 26 10.00 39.18 16.56
CA VAL A 26 10.43 37.78 16.75
C VAL A 26 9.22 36.86 16.81
N GLY A 27 8.17 37.23 17.55
CA GLY A 27 6.93 36.46 17.62
C GLY A 27 6.26 36.30 16.25
N LEU A 28 6.21 37.36 15.45
CA LEU A 28 5.70 37.32 14.08
C LEU A 28 6.56 36.42 13.19
N ALA A 29 7.89 36.51 13.28
CA ALA A 29 8.80 35.64 12.54
C ALA A 29 8.59 34.15 12.87
N VAL A 30 8.51 33.81 14.16
CA VAL A 30 8.21 32.44 14.61
C VAL A 30 6.85 31.98 14.09
N LEU A 31 5.82 32.82 14.15
CA LEU A 31 4.49 32.50 13.64
C LEU A 31 4.51 32.18 12.14
N THR A 32 5.23 32.97 11.33
CA THR A 32 5.35 32.71 9.88
C THR A 32 6.06 31.39 9.57
N VAL A 33 7.09 31.03 10.34
CA VAL A 33 7.82 29.77 10.17
C VAL A 33 6.93 28.58 10.56
N VAL A 34 6.24 28.66 11.70
CA VAL A 34 5.34 27.59 12.16
C VAL A 34 4.19 27.39 11.17
N ALA A 35 3.57 28.47 10.69
CA ALA A 35 2.52 28.40 9.68
C ALA A 35 3.00 27.74 8.37
N GLY A 36 4.21 28.05 7.92
CA GLY A 36 4.81 27.45 6.73
C GLY A 36 5.04 25.94 6.88
N VAL A 37 5.56 25.49 8.03
CA VAL A 37 5.78 24.06 8.32
C VAL A 37 4.44 23.31 8.39
N GLN A 38 3.46 23.87 9.09
CA GLN A 38 2.13 23.26 9.22
C GLN A 38 1.40 23.17 7.88
N MET A 39 1.47 24.23 7.06
CA MET A 39 0.95 24.24 5.70
C MET A 39 1.55 23.12 4.85
N LYS A 40 2.89 22.98 4.86
CA LYS A 40 3.58 21.93 4.12
C LYS A 40 3.07 20.55 4.50
N GLN A 41 2.99 20.25 5.81
CA GLN A 41 2.53 18.96 6.30
C GLN A 41 1.08 18.66 5.91
N LEU A 42 0.17 19.62 6.08
CA LEU A 42 -1.25 19.45 5.73
C LEU A 42 -1.44 19.26 4.22
N LEU A 43 -0.76 20.05 3.40
CA LEU A 43 -0.80 19.92 1.94
C LEU A 43 -0.27 18.55 1.50
N THR A 44 0.85 18.10 2.05
CA THR A 44 1.39 16.77 1.74
C THR A 44 0.38 15.68 2.07
N GLN A 45 -0.19 15.68 3.28
CA GLN A 45 -1.14 14.65 3.70
C GLN A 45 -2.40 14.62 2.83
N LEU A 46 -2.98 15.79 2.54
CA LEU A 46 -4.18 15.90 1.72
C LEU A 46 -3.91 15.52 0.27
N ALA A 47 -2.78 15.97 -0.29
CA ALA A 47 -2.39 15.64 -1.65
C ALA A 47 -2.14 14.14 -1.81
N VAL A 48 -1.35 13.53 -0.91
CA VAL A 48 -1.10 12.09 -0.89
C VAL A 48 -2.43 11.34 -0.76
N THR A 49 -3.26 11.66 0.23
CA THR A 49 -4.55 10.97 0.44
C THR A 49 -5.45 11.08 -0.80
N ARG A 50 -5.56 12.27 -1.39
CA ARG A 50 -6.40 12.50 -2.57
C ARG A 50 -5.90 11.72 -3.78
N VAL A 51 -4.59 11.66 -3.98
CA VAL A 51 -3.96 10.91 -5.06
C VAL A 51 -4.11 9.41 -4.82
N THR A 52 -3.78 8.91 -3.63
CA THR A 52 -3.97 7.50 -3.24
C THR A 52 -5.40 7.03 -3.48
N ASN A 53 -6.41 7.80 -3.06
CA ASN A 53 -7.81 7.44 -3.30
C ASN A 53 -8.18 7.44 -4.78
N THR A 54 -7.66 8.40 -5.55
CA THR A 54 -7.90 8.46 -6.99
C THR A 54 -7.24 7.28 -7.70
N VAL A 55 -5.99 6.96 -7.36
CA VAL A 55 -5.24 5.84 -7.93
C VAL A 55 -5.90 4.52 -7.60
N ASN A 56 -6.27 4.28 -6.34
CA ASN A 56 -7.04 3.09 -5.94
C ASN A 56 -8.31 2.92 -6.79
N SER A 57 -9.05 4.01 -7.01
CA SER A 57 -10.24 4.00 -7.84
C SER A 57 -9.92 3.68 -9.31
N ILE A 58 -8.84 4.25 -9.86
CA ILE A 58 -8.39 3.97 -11.22
C ILE A 58 -8.01 2.50 -11.38
N VAL A 59 -7.19 1.96 -10.46
CA VAL A 59 -6.75 0.57 -10.49
C VAL A 59 -7.94 -0.38 -10.40
N THR A 60 -8.82 -0.16 -9.42
CA THR A 60 -10.01 -1.01 -9.23
C THR A 60 -10.91 -0.99 -10.46
N GLN A 61 -11.17 0.19 -11.03
CA GLN A 61 -12.00 0.29 -12.23
C GLN A 61 -11.33 -0.34 -13.45
N ALA A 62 -10.02 -0.16 -13.63
CA ALA A 62 -9.28 -0.73 -14.76
C ALA A 62 -9.28 -2.27 -14.71
N VAL A 63 -9.09 -2.84 -13.52
CA VAL A 63 -9.14 -4.30 -13.32
C VAL A 63 -10.56 -4.82 -13.56
N ASN A 64 -11.57 -4.25 -12.91
CA ASN A 64 -12.95 -4.69 -13.07
C ASN A 64 -13.42 -4.56 -14.52
N GLU A 65 -13.15 -3.45 -15.19
CA GLU A 65 -13.53 -3.26 -16.59
C GLU A 65 -12.84 -4.26 -17.52
N THR A 66 -11.57 -4.60 -17.26
CA THR A 66 -10.84 -5.57 -18.09
C THR A 66 -11.34 -7.01 -17.86
N ILE A 67 -11.81 -7.33 -16.66
CA ILE A 67 -12.32 -8.66 -16.29
C ILE A 67 -13.81 -8.80 -16.67
N ASP A 68 -14.66 -7.85 -16.30
CA ASP A 68 -16.13 -7.91 -16.43
C ASP A 68 -16.61 -7.74 -17.87
N ASN A 69 -15.87 -7.04 -18.73
CA ASN A 69 -16.23 -6.89 -20.15
C ASN A 69 -16.12 -8.21 -20.94
N GLY A 70 -15.75 -9.31 -20.29
CA GLY A 70 -15.73 -10.65 -20.89
C GLY A 70 -14.54 -10.89 -21.82
N ASP A 71 -13.54 -10.02 -21.76
CA ASP A 71 -12.33 -10.13 -22.59
C ASP A 71 -11.44 -11.30 -22.19
N ILE A 72 -11.56 -11.81 -20.96
CA ILE A 72 -10.74 -12.91 -20.44
C ILE A 72 -11.58 -13.83 -19.55
N LYS A 73 -11.81 -15.07 -20.00
CA LYS A 73 -12.42 -16.11 -19.17
C LYS A 73 -11.34 -16.93 -18.46
N TYR A 74 -11.71 -17.54 -17.33
CA TYR A 74 -10.84 -18.49 -16.60
C TYR A 74 -10.23 -19.55 -17.52
N GLU A 75 -11.04 -20.07 -18.45
CA GLU A 75 -10.71 -21.11 -19.42
C GLU A 75 -9.61 -20.71 -20.41
N ASP A 76 -9.43 -19.41 -20.63
CA ASP A 76 -8.42 -18.87 -21.54
C ASP A 76 -7.04 -18.76 -20.86
N LEU A 77 -7.06 -18.66 -19.53
CA LEU A 77 -5.88 -18.50 -18.68
C LEU A 77 -5.29 -19.85 -18.24
N ILE A 78 -6.13 -20.85 -17.96
CA ILE A 78 -5.71 -22.15 -17.43
C ILE A 78 -6.31 -23.28 -18.25
N SER A 79 -5.46 -24.27 -18.55
CA SER A 79 -5.88 -25.56 -19.09
C SER A 79 -5.42 -26.70 -18.19
N PHE A 80 -6.25 -27.73 -18.07
CA PHE A 80 -5.93 -28.94 -17.32
C PHE A 80 -5.56 -30.06 -18.28
N GLU A 81 -4.39 -30.66 -18.06
CA GLU A 81 -4.08 -31.94 -18.67
C GLU A 81 -4.73 -33.06 -17.84
N LYS A 82 -5.38 -34.00 -18.53
CA LYS A 82 -6.07 -35.12 -17.89
C LYS A 82 -5.56 -36.44 -18.47
N ASP A 83 -5.52 -37.48 -17.64
CA ASP A 83 -5.26 -38.85 -18.08
C ASP A 83 -6.48 -39.47 -18.79
N ASN A 84 -6.33 -40.72 -19.23
CA ASN A 84 -7.40 -41.49 -19.89
C ASN A 84 -8.61 -41.77 -18.97
N GLU A 85 -8.47 -41.59 -17.66
CA GLU A 85 -9.53 -41.75 -16.66
C GLU A 85 -10.18 -40.41 -16.30
N GLY A 86 -9.72 -39.30 -16.90
CA GLY A 86 -10.23 -37.95 -16.66
C GLY A 86 -9.67 -37.25 -15.42
N LYS A 87 -8.64 -37.82 -14.77
CA LYS A 87 -7.97 -37.21 -13.60
C LYS A 87 -6.97 -36.15 -14.05
N ILE A 88 -6.93 -35.03 -13.33
CA ILE A 88 -6.02 -33.93 -13.62
C ILE A 88 -4.58 -34.36 -13.28
N THR A 89 -3.69 -34.32 -14.26
CA THR A 89 -2.26 -34.66 -14.12
C THR A 89 -1.36 -33.42 -14.08
N ALA A 90 -1.77 -32.34 -14.76
CA ALA A 90 -1.05 -31.08 -14.76
C ALA A 90 -1.99 -29.88 -14.95
N VAL A 91 -1.58 -28.74 -14.40
CA VAL A 91 -2.19 -27.43 -14.63
C VAL A 91 -1.24 -26.62 -15.51
N LYS A 92 -1.71 -26.14 -16.66
CA LYS A 92 -0.93 -25.35 -17.61
C LYS A 92 -1.47 -23.93 -17.68
N SER A 93 -0.63 -22.96 -17.39
CA SER A 93 -0.95 -21.53 -17.55
C SER A 93 -0.65 -21.05 -18.96
N ASN A 94 -1.60 -20.34 -19.54
CA ASN A 94 -1.44 -19.64 -20.81
C ASN A 94 -0.67 -18.33 -20.59
N MET A 95 0.65 -18.43 -20.52
CA MET A 95 1.53 -17.27 -20.27
C MET A 95 1.36 -16.12 -21.28
N PRO A 96 1.15 -16.37 -22.59
CA PRO A 96 0.80 -15.31 -23.53
C PRO A 96 -0.44 -14.49 -23.12
N GLU A 97 -1.52 -15.15 -22.68
CA GLU A 97 -2.74 -14.45 -22.23
C GLU A 97 -2.53 -13.75 -20.88
N PHE A 98 -1.73 -14.31 -19.97
CA PHE A 98 -1.33 -13.63 -18.73
C PHE A 98 -0.62 -12.30 -19.03
N ASN A 99 0.38 -12.33 -19.92
CA ASN A 99 1.14 -11.15 -20.30
C ASN A 99 0.26 -10.12 -21.03
N ARG A 100 -0.70 -10.59 -21.84
CA ARG A 100 -1.67 -9.73 -22.52
C ARG A 100 -2.61 -9.04 -21.52
N LEU A 101 -3.13 -9.78 -20.54
CA LEU A 101 -3.96 -9.24 -19.45
C LEU A 101 -3.20 -8.17 -18.66
N GLN A 102 -1.97 -8.48 -18.22
CA GLN A 102 -1.11 -7.54 -17.52
C GLN A 102 -0.88 -6.26 -18.33
N SER A 103 -0.49 -6.40 -19.59
CA SER A 103 -0.21 -5.26 -20.47
C SER A 103 -1.45 -4.40 -20.71
N LYS A 104 -2.63 -5.02 -20.87
CA LYS A 104 -3.89 -4.30 -21.07
C LYS A 104 -4.27 -3.49 -19.83
N ILE A 105 -4.22 -4.11 -18.64
CA ILE A 105 -4.49 -3.42 -17.37
C ILE A 105 -3.51 -2.27 -17.16
N LEU A 106 -2.22 -2.49 -17.41
CA LEU A 106 -1.20 -1.46 -17.27
C LEU A 106 -1.47 -0.26 -18.18
N ASN A 107 -1.83 -0.49 -19.44
CA ASN A 107 -2.12 0.60 -20.38
C ASN A 107 -3.33 1.43 -19.92
N VAL A 108 -4.42 0.78 -19.48
CA VAL A 108 -5.62 1.49 -18.98
C VAL A 108 -5.30 2.31 -17.74
N ILE A 109 -4.50 1.77 -16.81
CA ILE A 109 -4.08 2.49 -15.60
C ILE A 109 -3.23 3.71 -15.96
N LEU A 110 -2.23 3.54 -16.84
CA LEU A 110 -1.33 4.62 -17.25
C LEU A 110 -2.07 5.74 -17.97
N GLU A 111 -3.00 5.40 -18.87
CA GLU A 111 -3.85 6.36 -19.58
C GLU A 111 -4.67 7.21 -18.60
N ARG A 112 -5.36 6.57 -17.65
CA ARG A 112 -6.18 7.28 -16.64
C ARG A 112 -5.36 8.12 -15.68
N ILE A 113 -4.17 7.66 -15.28
CA ILE A 113 -3.27 8.45 -14.43
C ILE A 113 -2.79 9.70 -15.16
N SER A 114 -2.48 9.57 -16.45
CA SER A 114 -1.99 10.69 -17.26
C SER A 114 -3.07 11.72 -17.58
N GLU A 115 -4.33 11.32 -17.77
CA GLU A 115 -5.47 12.25 -17.89
C GLU A 115 -5.71 13.07 -16.62
N VAL A 116 -5.44 12.49 -15.45
CA VAL A 116 -5.69 13.11 -14.14
C VAL A 116 -4.56 14.05 -13.69
N SER A 117 -3.57 14.30 -14.55
CA SER A 117 -2.29 14.90 -14.19
C SER A 117 -2.37 16.26 -13.48
N THR A 118 -3.44 17.07 -13.62
CA THR A 118 -3.58 18.34 -12.90
C THR A 118 -4.88 18.42 -12.11
N LYS A 119 -4.79 18.65 -10.80
CA LYS A 119 -5.95 18.86 -9.92
C LYS A 119 -5.74 20.04 -8.97
N ASP A 120 -6.84 20.71 -8.65
CA ASP A 120 -6.85 21.80 -7.68
C ASP A 120 -7.31 21.29 -6.30
N LEU A 121 -6.51 21.55 -5.28
CA LEU A 121 -6.80 21.24 -3.88
C LEU A 121 -7.24 22.51 -3.17
N SER A 122 -8.49 22.56 -2.73
CA SER A 122 -9.07 23.76 -2.10
C SER A 122 -9.25 23.53 -0.60
N ILE A 123 -8.56 24.33 0.23
CA ILE A 123 -8.49 24.15 1.69
C ILE A 123 -8.94 25.45 2.38
N PRO A 124 -9.92 25.40 3.30
CA PRO A 124 -10.26 26.55 4.14
C PRO A 124 -9.07 27.00 4.99
N LEU A 125 -8.81 28.31 5.05
CA LEU A 125 -7.73 28.89 5.86
C LEU A 125 -7.78 28.43 7.32
N GLY A 126 -8.98 28.24 7.88
CA GLY A 126 -9.12 27.77 9.25
C GLY A 126 -8.50 26.41 9.53
N ASN A 127 -8.43 25.50 8.53
CA ASN A 127 -7.72 24.22 8.67
C ASN A 127 -6.21 24.39 8.83
N LEU A 128 -5.65 25.47 8.27
CA LEU A 128 -4.22 25.76 8.27
C LEU A 128 -3.75 26.34 9.60
N THR A 129 -4.68 26.91 10.39
CA THR A 129 -4.39 27.49 11.70
C THR A 129 -4.16 26.46 12.81
N GLY A 130 -4.59 25.20 12.59
CA GLY A 130 -4.58 24.16 13.62
C GLY A 130 -5.61 24.32 14.74
N VAL A 131 -6.40 25.39 14.74
CA VAL A 131 -7.43 25.62 15.76
C VAL A 131 -8.71 24.88 15.39
N SER A 132 -9.11 23.90 16.21
CA SER A 132 -10.30 23.06 15.96
C SER A 132 -11.58 23.87 15.76
N LEU A 133 -11.75 25.02 16.43
CA LEU A 133 -12.91 25.88 16.28
C LEU A 133 -12.99 26.56 14.90
N LEU A 134 -11.83 26.80 14.28
CA LEU A 134 -11.71 27.42 12.96
C LEU A 134 -11.68 26.40 11.83
N ALA A 135 -11.56 25.10 12.13
CA ALA A 135 -11.58 24.05 11.13
C ALA A 135 -12.83 24.16 10.23
N GLY A 136 -12.63 24.05 8.92
CA GLY A 136 -13.67 24.18 7.90
C GLY A 136 -14.14 25.60 7.61
N ARG A 137 -13.67 26.62 8.34
CA ARG A 137 -14.11 28.03 8.18
C ARG A 137 -13.08 28.90 7.47
N GLY A 138 -13.57 30.04 6.98
CA GLY A 138 -12.77 31.10 6.35
C GLY A 138 -12.62 30.94 4.84
N PRO A 139 -11.91 31.89 4.19
CA PRO A 139 -11.63 31.86 2.76
C PRO A 139 -10.88 30.59 2.35
N ARG A 140 -11.13 30.10 1.15
CA ARG A 140 -10.48 28.89 0.61
C ARG A 140 -9.19 29.27 -0.11
N VAL A 141 -8.10 28.59 0.24
CA VAL A 141 -6.84 28.64 -0.50
C VAL A 141 -6.84 27.48 -1.48
N THR A 142 -6.64 27.79 -2.76
CA THR A 142 -6.58 26.77 -3.82
C THR A 142 -5.13 26.57 -4.22
N VAL A 143 -4.68 25.32 -4.12
CA VAL A 143 -3.33 24.88 -4.47
C VAL A 143 -3.43 23.95 -5.67
N ARG A 144 -2.78 24.33 -6.77
CA ARG A 144 -2.66 23.46 -7.93
C ARG A 144 -1.59 22.40 -7.65
N MET A 145 -1.93 21.15 -7.89
CA MET A 145 -1.00 20.03 -7.81
C MET A 145 -0.95 19.30 -9.15
N GLN A 146 0.22 18.79 -9.48
CA GLN A 146 0.42 17.93 -10.63
C GLN A 146 0.88 16.56 -10.20
N SER A 147 0.37 15.50 -10.83
CA SER A 147 0.78 14.13 -10.56
C SER A 147 1.24 13.44 -11.83
N VAL A 148 2.32 12.68 -11.69
CA VAL A 148 2.84 11.75 -12.71
C VAL A 148 3.14 10.43 -12.04
N GLY A 149 2.92 9.33 -12.74
CA GLY A 149 3.13 8.02 -12.17
C GLY A 149 3.51 6.96 -13.18
N SER A 150 3.93 5.82 -12.64
CA SER A 150 4.17 4.58 -13.36
C SER A 150 3.43 3.45 -12.65
N SER A 151 3.17 2.38 -13.38
CA SER A 151 2.52 1.18 -12.84
C SER A 151 3.25 -0.08 -13.25
N THR A 152 3.23 -1.08 -12.38
CA THR A 152 3.70 -2.44 -12.64
C THR A 152 2.60 -3.41 -12.23
N ALA A 153 2.47 -4.52 -12.96
CA ALA A 153 1.46 -5.53 -12.72
C ALA A 153 2.11 -6.92 -12.82
N HIS A 154 1.79 -7.80 -11.89
CA HIS A 154 2.28 -9.17 -11.86
C HIS A 154 1.13 -10.14 -11.62
N LEU A 155 1.15 -11.27 -12.32
CA LEU A 155 0.20 -12.36 -12.11
C LEU A 155 0.94 -13.53 -11.47
N GLU A 156 0.47 -13.97 -10.32
CA GLU A 156 1.02 -15.09 -9.57
C GLU A 156 0.00 -16.23 -9.50
N ASN A 157 0.48 -17.47 -9.64
CA ASN A 157 -0.31 -18.66 -9.39
C ASN A 157 -0.07 -19.17 -7.96
N GLN A 158 -1.13 -19.28 -7.17
CA GLN A 158 -1.07 -19.77 -5.80
C GLN A 158 -1.87 -21.08 -5.65
N PHE A 159 -1.31 -22.07 -4.96
CA PHE A 159 -1.97 -23.33 -4.63
C PHE A 159 -2.12 -23.44 -3.11
N ILE A 160 -3.36 -23.54 -2.63
CA ILE A 160 -3.70 -23.59 -1.20
C ILE A 160 -4.50 -24.87 -0.93
N SER A 161 -4.28 -25.54 0.21
CA SER A 161 -5.15 -26.66 0.60
C SER A 161 -6.57 -26.16 0.89
N ALA A 162 -7.59 -26.82 0.31
CA ALA A 162 -9.02 -26.50 0.51
C ALA A 162 -9.81 -27.62 1.22
N GLY A 163 -9.13 -28.68 1.67
CA GLY A 163 -9.75 -29.81 2.35
C GLY A 163 -9.06 -31.13 2.04
N ILE A 164 -9.72 -32.23 2.41
CA ILE A 164 -9.22 -33.59 2.17
C ILE A 164 -9.16 -33.83 0.65
N ASN A 165 -7.95 -33.99 0.13
CA ASN A 165 -7.67 -34.15 -1.31
C ASN A 165 -8.24 -33.02 -2.18
N GLN A 166 -8.23 -31.78 -1.67
CA GLN A 166 -8.64 -30.61 -2.43
C GLN A 166 -7.55 -29.54 -2.40
N THR A 167 -7.21 -29.04 -3.58
CA THR A 167 -6.26 -27.94 -3.76
C THR A 167 -6.96 -26.80 -4.48
N LYS A 168 -7.06 -25.65 -3.81
CA LYS A 168 -7.53 -24.41 -4.40
C LYS A 168 -6.39 -23.77 -5.17
N HIS A 169 -6.60 -23.53 -6.45
CA HIS A 169 -5.67 -22.81 -7.31
C HIS A 169 -6.23 -21.41 -7.58
N GLN A 170 -5.43 -20.39 -7.33
CA GLN A 170 -5.78 -18.99 -7.50
C GLN A 170 -4.77 -18.31 -8.42
N ILE A 171 -5.27 -17.36 -9.23
CA ILE A 171 -4.45 -16.41 -9.97
C ILE A 171 -4.64 -15.05 -9.31
N LEU A 172 -3.58 -14.55 -8.71
CA LEU A 172 -3.52 -13.24 -8.08
C LEU A 172 -2.90 -12.24 -9.04
N LEU A 173 -3.49 -11.05 -9.14
CA LEU A 173 -2.94 -9.90 -9.84
C LEU A 173 -2.50 -8.87 -8.82
N ASP A 174 -1.21 -8.64 -8.73
CA ASP A 174 -0.62 -7.57 -7.92
C ASP A 174 -0.34 -6.37 -8.82
N VAL A 175 -0.90 -5.22 -8.45
CA VAL A 175 -0.71 -3.95 -9.15
C VAL A 175 -0.07 -2.95 -8.20
N ASP A 176 1.10 -2.48 -8.58
CA ASP A 176 1.82 -1.40 -7.89
C ASP A 176 1.79 -0.14 -8.75
N VAL A 177 1.40 0.97 -8.15
CA VAL A 177 1.41 2.28 -8.80
C VAL A 177 2.25 3.25 -7.98
N TYR A 178 3.27 3.81 -8.60
CA TYR A 178 4.12 4.84 -8.02
C TYR A 178 3.71 6.19 -8.55
N VAL A 179 3.41 7.15 -7.67
CA VAL A 179 3.00 8.49 -8.06
C VAL A 179 3.85 9.55 -7.38
N ALA A 180 4.43 10.44 -8.19
CA ALA A 180 5.05 11.67 -7.76
C ALA A 180 4.05 12.82 -7.85
N ILE A 181 4.03 13.67 -6.82
CA ILE A 181 3.09 14.78 -6.66
C ILE A 181 3.90 16.07 -6.52
N LEU A 182 3.71 16.98 -7.46
CA LEU A 182 4.32 18.31 -7.48
C LEU A 182 3.37 19.30 -6.82
N LEU A 183 3.84 19.96 -5.77
CA LEU A 183 3.16 21.03 -5.05
C LEU A 183 3.99 22.33 -5.16
N PRO A 184 3.39 23.51 -4.92
CA PRO A 184 4.16 24.75 -4.92
C PRO A 184 5.27 24.72 -3.86
N GLY A 185 6.52 24.73 -4.32
CA GLY A 185 7.72 24.81 -3.47
C GLY A 185 8.21 23.49 -2.87
N PHE A 186 7.55 22.34 -3.12
CA PHE A 186 8.00 21.03 -2.66
C PHE A 186 7.29 19.87 -3.38
N ASN A 187 7.83 18.66 -3.25
CA ASN A 187 7.27 17.45 -3.85
C ASN A 187 6.86 16.44 -2.77
N ALA A 188 5.93 15.56 -3.11
CA ALA A 188 5.55 14.39 -2.34
C ALA A 188 5.52 13.16 -3.27
N ALA A 189 5.55 11.96 -2.70
CA ALA A 189 5.41 10.72 -3.45
C ALA A 189 4.61 9.71 -2.63
N THR A 190 3.93 8.79 -3.32
CA THR A 190 3.20 7.69 -2.71
C THR A 190 3.22 6.46 -3.62
N GLN A 191 3.22 5.28 -3.01
CA GLN A 191 2.96 4.01 -3.68
C GLN A 191 1.58 3.51 -3.28
N VAL A 192 0.87 2.93 -4.24
CA VAL A 192 -0.42 2.27 -4.03
C VAL A 192 -0.29 0.83 -4.54
N SER A 193 -0.54 -0.13 -3.66
CA SER A 193 -0.47 -1.57 -3.97
C SER A 193 -1.85 -2.18 -3.81
N ASN A 194 -2.33 -2.86 -4.83
CA ASN A 194 -3.61 -3.56 -4.83
C ASN A 194 -3.42 -4.99 -5.31
N ALA A 195 -4.06 -5.94 -4.65
CA ALA A 195 -4.08 -7.35 -5.03
C ALA A 195 -5.50 -7.77 -5.38
N PHE A 196 -5.67 -8.47 -6.50
CA PHE A 196 -6.96 -8.95 -6.99
C PHE A 196 -6.90 -10.45 -7.28
N THR A 197 -7.92 -11.19 -6.90
CA THR A 197 -8.08 -12.57 -7.38
C THR A 197 -8.78 -12.52 -8.73
N VAL A 198 -8.02 -12.76 -9.80
CA VAL A 198 -8.55 -12.74 -11.18
C VAL A 198 -9.34 -14.02 -11.46
N ALA A 199 -8.88 -15.13 -10.91
CA ALA A 199 -9.39 -16.45 -11.20
C ALA A 199 -9.15 -17.38 -10.02
N GLU A 200 -10.11 -18.27 -9.73
CA GLU A 200 -10.00 -19.29 -8.70
C GLU A 200 -10.69 -20.57 -9.15
N THR A 201 -10.10 -21.72 -8.82
CA THR A 201 -10.71 -23.05 -8.99
C THR A 201 -10.37 -23.95 -7.82
N VAL A 202 -11.18 -25.01 -7.62
CA VAL A 202 -10.87 -26.09 -6.68
C VAL A 202 -10.60 -27.36 -7.46
N ILE A 203 -9.37 -27.86 -7.33
CA ILE A 203 -8.92 -29.13 -7.90
C ILE A 203 -9.22 -30.22 -6.87
N VAL A 204 -10.10 -31.16 -7.23
CA VAL A 204 -10.45 -32.31 -6.39
C VAL A 204 -9.62 -33.51 -6.84
N GLY A 205 -8.76 -34.01 -5.95
CA GLY A 205 -7.99 -35.23 -6.10
C GLY A 205 -8.72 -36.47 -5.60
N SER A 206 -8.22 -37.64 -5.97
CA SER A 206 -8.75 -38.92 -5.46
C SER A 206 -8.37 -39.10 -3.99
N VAL A 207 -9.31 -39.57 -3.16
CA VAL A 207 -9.02 -39.94 -1.77
C VAL A 207 -8.27 -41.29 -1.76
N PRO A 208 -7.06 -41.41 -1.17
CA PRO A 208 -6.39 -42.69 -1.06
C PRO A 208 -7.23 -43.67 -0.23
N GLY A 209 -7.45 -44.89 -0.74
CA GLY A 209 -8.28 -45.90 -0.08
C GLY A 209 -7.69 -46.51 1.20
N SER A 210 -6.44 -46.19 1.56
CA SER A 210 -5.77 -46.69 2.77
C SER A 210 -4.66 -45.74 3.22
N TYR A 211 -4.69 -45.33 4.50
CA TYR A 211 -3.56 -44.73 5.19
C TYR A 211 -2.82 -45.85 5.93
N THR A 212 -1.64 -46.25 5.46
CA THR A 212 -0.74 -47.10 6.27
C THR A 212 0.23 -46.17 7.00
N TYR A 213 0.05 -46.05 8.31
CA TYR A 213 0.96 -45.30 9.17
C TYR A 213 2.18 -46.18 9.44
N PHE A 214 3.32 -45.87 8.85
CA PHE A 214 4.58 -46.48 9.27
C PHE A 214 5.10 -45.67 10.46
N SER A 215 4.77 -46.10 11.68
CA SER A 215 5.57 -45.72 12.83
C SER A 215 6.92 -46.41 12.70
N ASP A 216 7.98 -45.63 12.54
CA ASP A 216 9.35 -46.12 12.56
C ASP A 216 9.63 -46.69 13.96
N SER A 217 9.36 -47.98 14.16
CA SER A 217 9.69 -48.68 15.39
C SER A 217 11.18 -49.01 15.35
N SER A 218 12.00 -47.99 15.56
CA SER A 218 13.45 -48.07 15.71
C SER A 218 13.91 -48.71 17.04
N ASP A 219 13.06 -49.51 17.69
CA ASP A 219 13.35 -50.11 19.00
C ASP A 219 13.58 -51.63 18.96
N GLN A 220 13.44 -52.31 17.81
CA GLN A 220 13.64 -53.78 17.76
C GLN A 220 15.10 -54.25 17.59
N THR A 221 16.06 -53.35 17.35
CA THR A 221 17.48 -53.75 17.18
C THR A 221 18.26 -53.86 18.50
N ASN A 222 17.73 -53.34 19.61
CA ASN A 222 18.38 -53.47 20.93
C ASN A 222 17.97 -54.76 21.66
N ASP A 223 16.72 -55.20 21.53
CA ASP A 223 16.24 -56.44 22.18
C ASP A 223 16.96 -57.69 21.67
N ALA A 224 17.30 -57.75 20.38
CA ALA A 224 18.02 -58.88 19.79
C ALA A 224 19.48 -58.99 20.29
N ARG A 225 20.10 -57.88 20.71
CA ARG A 225 21.47 -57.88 21.27
C ARG A 225 21.49 -58.31 22.72
N ASP A 226 20.52 -57.88 23.53
CA ASP A 226 20.45 -58.24 24.94
C ASP A 226 20.09 -59.73 25.17
N TYR A 227 19.32 -60.34 24.27
CA TYR A 227 19.08 -61.79 24.29
C TYR A 227 20.32 -62.64 23.99
N ILE A 228 21.26 -62.13 23.18
CA ILE A 228 22.51 -62.84 22.85
C ILE A 228 23.53 -62.68 23.99
N ILE A 229 23.52 -61.55 24.70
CA ILE A 229 24.51 -61.25 25.75
C ILE A 229 24.12 -61.84 27.11
N ASN A 230 22.83 -61.95 27.43
CA ASN A 230 22.36 -62.43 28.74
C ASN A 230 21.80 -63.87 28.75
N GLY A 231 21.90 -64.61 27.64
CA GLY A 231 21.50 -66.02 27.57
C GLY A 231 22.56 -66.94 28.15
N ASN A 232 22.51 -67.17 29.47
CA ASN A 232 23.18 -68.26 30.17
C ASN A 232 22.13 -69.17 30.82
#